data_AF-A0A6V7Q2R6-F1
#
_entry.id   AF-A0A6V7Q2R6-F1
#
_cell.length_a   1.000
_cell.length_b   1.000
_cell.length_c   1.000
_cell.angle_alpha   90.00
_cell.angle_beta   90.00
_cell.angle_gamma   90.00
#
_symmetry.space_group_name_H-M   'P 1'
#
loop_
_entity.id
_entity.type
_entity.pdbx_description
1 polymer ?
#
loop_
_entity_poly.entity_id
_entity_poly.type
_entity_poly.pdbx_seq_one_letter_code
_entity_poly.pdbx_strand_id
1 'polypeptide(L)'
;MTTTTFVALRDVLFGRGLIRGTRYMTADEQLAIFFFGIGHGVANRVLVETFQHSGKTISRHFNNVLRGIVMLKDEYLTLSPNNVMVHPIIRDNLNFYPFKNAIGAIDGTHIPIIVPRSEQPRFQCRKRFTSQNMMAAVSFDHIFSFVCIGWEGSAVDMRVLRWACDKGGFTVPDGNCPKCSLIL
;
A
#
# COMPACT_ATOMS: atom_id res chain seq x y z
N MET A 1 -16.44 -0.41 -0.39
CA MET A 1 -16.11 -0.88 -1.76
C MET A 1 -17.41 -1.21 -2.48
N THR A 2 -17.58 -0.79 -3.73
CA THR A 2 -18.79 -1.12 -4.50
C THR A 2 -18.73 -2.56 -5.01
N THR A 3 -19.88 -3.16 -5.29
CA THR A 3 -19.96 -4.52 -5.86
C THR A 3 -19.20 -4.62 -7.18
N THR A 4 -19.29 -3.60 -8.04
CA THR A 4 -18.60 -3.56 -9.33
C THR A 4 -17.08 -3.62 -9.16
N THR A 5 -16.52 -2.85 -8.23
CA THR A 5 -15.07 -2.87 -7.96
C THR A 5 -14.62 -4.21 -7.39
N PHE A 6 -15.42 -4.83 -6.51
CA PHE A 6 -15.12 -6.16 -5.98
C PHE A 6 -15.05 -7.21 -7.10
N VAL A 7 -16.04 -7.24 -7.98
CA VAL A 7 -16.10 -8.20 -9.09
C VAL A 7 -14.95 -7.96 -10.07
N ALA A 8 -14.66 -6.70 -10.42
CA ALA A 8 -13.55 -6.37 -11.31
C ALA A 8 -12.21 -6.86 -10.76
N LEU A 9 -11.93 -6.66 -9.47
CA LEU A 9 -10.71 -7.16 -8.85
C LEU A 9 -10.67 -8.70 -8.83
N ARG A 10 -11.80 -9.35 -8.52
CA ARG A 10 -11.91 -10.81 -8.56
C ARG A 10 -11.60 -11.33 -9.97
N ASP A 11 -12.13 -10.70 -11.00
CA ASP A 11 -11.91 -11.07 -12.40
C ASP A 11 -10.44 -10.91 -12.81
N VAL A 12 -9.78 -9.83 -12.39
CA VAL A 12 -8.34 -9.64 -12.61
C VAL A 12 -7.52 -10.75 -11.93
N LEU A 13 -7.78 -11.03 -10.66
CA LEU A 13 -7.06 -12.05 -9.91
C LEU A 13 -7.31 -13.46 -10.46
N PHE A 14 -8.55 -13.76 -10.84
CA PHE A 14 -8.93 -15.06 -11.39
C PHE A 14 -8.41 -15.25 -12.81
N GLY A 15 -8.58 -14.24 -13.68
CA GLY A 15 -8.13 -14.27 -15.08
C GLY A 15 -6.63 -14.44 -15.24
N ARG A 16 -5.85 -13.94 -14.28
CA ARG A 16 -4.39 -14.14 -14.19
C ARG A 16 -3.98 -15.42 -13.48
N GLY A 17 -4.95 -16.20 -13.00
CA GLY A 17 -4.71 -17.44 -12.26
C GLY A 17 -4.06 -17.24 -10.89
N LEU A 18 -4.09 -16.03 -10.33
CA LEU A 18 -3.50 -15.69 -9.03
C LEU A 18 -4.36 -16.20 -7.86
N ILE A 19 -5.67 -16.29 -8.08
CA ILE A 19 -6.60 -17.00 -7.18
C ILE A 19 -7.43 -17.98 -7.99
N ARG A 20 -7.83 -19.09 -7.39
CA ARG A 20 -8.72 -20.07 -8.01
C ARG A 20 -9.75 -20.56 -7.00
N GLY A 21 -10.97 -20.75 -7.48
CA GLY A 21 -11.99 -21.48 -6.72
C GLY A 21 -11.52 -22.91 -6.44
N THR A 22 -11.91 -23.43 -5.30
CA THR A 22 -11.77 -24.84 -4.95
C THR A 22 -13.14 -25.50 -4.93
N ARG A 23 -13.19 -26.82 -4.76
CA ARG A 23 -14.46 -27.54 -4.55
C ARG A 23 -15.29 -27.00 -3.38
N TYR A 24 -14.65 -26.40 -2.38
CA TYR A 24 -15.27 -26.02 -1.11
C TYR A 24 -15.31 -24.51 -0.86
N MET A 25 -14.75 -23.70 -1.75
CA MET A 25 -14.67 -22.24 -1.56
C MET A 25 -14.47 -21.53 -2.89
N THR A 26 -15.36 -20.60 -3.22
CA THR A 26 -15.29 -19.83 -4.47
C THR A 26 -14.20 -18.76 -4.41
N ALA A 27 -13.83 -18.18 -5.56
CA ALA A 27 -12.89 -17.06 -5.59
C ALA A 27 -13.47 -15.81 -4.89
N ASP A 28 -14.78 -15.59 -5.03
CA ASP A 28 -15.49 -14.50 -4.36
C ASP A 28 -15.44 -14.65 -2.83
N GLU A 29 -15.70 -15.85 -2.30
CA GLU A 29 -15.66 -16.09 -0.86
C GLU A 29 -14.24 -15.92 -0.30
N GLN A 30 -13.20 -16.39 -1.02
CA GLN A 30 -11.80 -16.15 -0.63
C GLN A 30 -11.49 -14.66 -0.53
N LEU A 31 -11.91 -13.88 -1.53
CA LEU A 31 -11.71 -12.45 -1.58
C LEU A 31 -12.50 -11.72 -0.48
N ALA A 32 -13.72 -12.18 -0.20
CA ALA A 32 -14.55 -11.66 0.90
C ALA A 32 -13.92 -11.90 2.27
N ILE A 33 -13.38 -13.09 2.53
CA ILE A 33 -12.65 -13.41 3.77
C ILE A 33 -11.47 -12.44 3.95
N PHE A 34 -10.69 -12.23 2.88
CA PHE A 34 -9.54 -11.33 2.92
C PHE A 34 -9.98 -9.89 3.25
N PHE A 35 -10.92 -9.33 2.49
CA PHE A 35 -11.38 -7.96 2.69
C PHE A 35 -12.10 -7.73 4.00
N PHE A 36 -12.90 -8.70 4.46
CA PHE A 36 -13.53 -8.59 5.78
C PHE A 36 -12.46 -8.54 6.87
N GLY A 37 -11.43 -9.38 6.76
CA GLY A 37 -10.29 -9.42 7.67
C GLY A 37 -9.53 -8.11 7.73
N ILE A 38 -9.07 -7.59 6.59
CA ILE A 38 -8.27 -6.35 6.55
C ILE A 38 -9.10 -5.09 6.74
N GLY A 39 -10.35 -5.07 6.28
CA GLY A 39 -11.23 -3.90 6.35
C GLY A 39 -11.68 -3.58 7.76
N HIS A 40 -11.87 -4.60 8.61
CA HIS A 40 -12.24 -4.43 10.02
C HIS A 40 -11.07 -4.66 10.99
N GLY A 41 -9.91 -5.13 10.50
CA GLY A 41 -8.77 -5.47 11.35
C GLY A 41 -9.05 -6.61 12.33
N VAL A 42 -9.88 -7.58 11.95
CA VAL A 42 -10.37 -8.63 12.85
C VAL A 42 -9.43 -9.84 12.93
N ALA A 43 -9.44 -10.50 14.09
CA ALA A 43 -8.67 -11.72 14.31
C ALA A 43 -9.24 -12.90 13.50
N ASN A 44 -8.39 -13.90 13.24
CA ASN A 44 -8.78 -15.14 12.54
C ASN A 44 -10.01 -15.82 13.16
N ARG A 45 -10.15 -15.78 14.49
CA ARG A 45 -11.33 -16.34 15.18
C ARG A 45 -12.66 -15.72 14.72
N VAL A 46 -12.70 -14.40 14.51
CA VAL A 46 -13.91 -13.71 14.03
C VAL A 46 -14.24 -14.14 12.60
N LEU A 47 -13.21 -14.34 11.76
CA LEU A 47 -13.38 -14.84 10.40
C LEU A 47 -13.92 -16.29 10.38
N VAL A 48 -13.41 -17.14 11.28
CA VAL A 48 -13.91 -18.51 11.47
C VAL A 48 -15.39 -18.50 11.84
N GLU A 49 -15.79 -17.67 12.80
CA GLU A 49 -17.18 -17.55 13.24
C GLU A 49 -18.08 -16.90 12.16
N THR A 50 -17.55 -16.01 11.33
CA THR A 50 -18.34 -15.30 10.30
C THR A 50 -18.56 -16.16 9.05
N PHE A 51 -17.50 -16.82 8.56
CA PHE A 51 -17.52 -17.58 7.31
C PHE A 51 -17.69 -19.09 7.52
N GLN A 52 -17.75 -19.55 8.77
CA GLN A 52 -18.02 -20.95 9.13
C GLN A 52 -17.00 -21.95 8.55
N HIS A 53 -15.73 -21.53 8.47
CA HIS A 53 -14.61 -22.38 8.04
C HIS A 53 -13.58 -22.53 9.15
N SER A 54 -12.83 -23.64 9.15
CA SER A 54 -11.73 -23.84 10.11
C SER A 54 -10.68 -22.71 10.01
N GLY A 55 -10.01 -22.39 11.12
CA GLY A 55 -8.98 -21.35 11.14
C GLY A 55 -7.81 -21.62 10.19
N LYS A 56 -7.52 -22.90 9.91
CA LYS A 56 -6.54 -23.31 8.89
C LYS A 56 -7.01 -22.94 7.49
N THR A 57 -8.29 -23.19 7.18
CA THR A 57 -8.90 -22.83 5.90
C THR A 57 -8.90 -21.32 5.70
N ILE A 58 -9.37 -20.55 6.69
CA ILE A 58 -9.34 -19.08 6.65
C ILE A 58 -7.93 -18.58 6.40
N SER A 59 -6.95 -19.01 7.20
CA SER A 59 -5.57 -18.57 7.07
C SER A 59 -4.98 -18.89 5.69
N ARG A 60 -5.24 -20.09 5.16
CA ARG A 60 -4.76 -20.50 3.83
C ARG A 60 -5.30 -19.58 2.74
N HIS A 61 -6.61 -19.36 2.70
CA HIS A 61 -7.23 -18.57 1.64
C HIS A 61 -6.93 -17.07 1.78
N PHE A 62 -6.89 -16.55 3.00
CA PHE A 62 -6.42 -15.20 3.27
C PHE A 62 -5.01 -14.97 2.71
N ASN A 63 -4.08 -15.88 2.97
CA ASN A 63 -2.71 -15.77 2.46
C ASN A 63 -2.61 -15.97 0.94
N ASN A 64 -3.45 -16.81 0.34
CA ASN A 64 -3.49 -16.96 -1.12
C ASN A 64 -3.92 -15.66 -1.80
N VAL A 65 -4.98 -15.02 -1.30
CA VAL A 65 -5.44 -13.72 -1.81
C VAL A 65 -4.39 -12.64 -1.57
N LEU A 66 -3.78 -12.59 -0.38
CA LEU A 66 -2.70 -11.66 -0.08
C LEU A 66 -1.56 -11.76 -1.10
N ARG A 67 -1.08 -12.98 -1.37
CA ARG A 67 -0.04 -13.21 -2.39
C ARG A 67 -0.49 -12.76 -3.77
N GLY A 68 -1.72 -13.10 -4.17
CA GLY A 68 -2.28 -12.69 -5.45
C GLY A 68 -2.30 -11.17 -5.62
N ILE A 69 -2.74 -10.44 -4.60
CA ILE A 69 -2.74 -8.96 -4.61
C ILE A 69 -1.31 -8.42 -4.68
N VAL A 70 -0.37 -8.98 -3.90
CA VAL A 70 1.04 -8.54 -3.93
C VAL A 70 1.68 -8.76 -5.30
N MET A 71 1.28 -9.80 -6.05
CA MET A 71 1.76 -10.03 -7.41
C MET A 71 1.25 -9.00 -8.43
N LEU A 72 0.20 -8.24 -8.10
CA LEU A 72 -0.27 -7.14 -8.94
C LEU A 72 0.54 -5.84 -8.73
N LYS A 73 1.37 -5.77 -7.68
CA LYS A 73 1.99 -4.50 -7.25
C LYS A 73 2.72 -3.77 -8.38
N ASP A 74 3.48 -4.47 -9.22
CA ASP A 74 4.38 -3.85 -10.19
C ASP A 74 3.61 -3.27 -11.38
N GLU A 75 2.36 -3.68 -11.58
CA GLU A 75 1.48 -3.13 -12.60
C GLU A 75 0.70 -1.90 -12.12
N TYR A 76 0.35 -1.85 -10.83
CA TYR A 76 -0.47 -0.77 -10.29
C TYR A 76 0.34 0.29 -9.53
N LEU A 77 1.53 -0.02 -9.01
CA LEU A 77 2.45 0.91 -8.35
C LEU A 77 3.52 1.37 -9.33
N THR A 78 3.10 2.13 -10.33
CA THR A 78 4.00 2.69 -11.34
C THR A 78 4.32 4.14 -11.02
N LEU A 79 5.60 4.48 -11.03
CA LEU A 79 6.04 5.86 -11.01
C LEU A 79 5.54 6.59 -12.26
N SER A 80 5.05 7.81 -12.07
CA SER A 80 4.58 8.63 -13.19
C SER A 80 5.72 8.91 -14.17
N PRO A 81 5.46 8.92 -15.48
CA PRO A 81 6.47 9.28 -16.48
C PRO A 81 7.00 10.70 -16.27
N ASN A 82 8.23 10.96 -16.72
CA ASN A 82 8.89 12.27 -16.55
C ASN A 82 8.17 13.47 -17.24
N ASN A 83 7.14 13.22 -18.06
CA ASN A 83 6.45 14.22 -18.89
C ASN A 83 4.96 14.40 -18.52
N VAL A 84 4.64 14.37 -17.22
CA VAL A 84 3.26 14.58 -16.77
C VAL A 84 2.90 16.06 -16.89
N MET A 85 1.83 16.35 -17.63
CA MET A 85 1.23 17.69 -17.69
C MET A 85 0.85 18.18 -16.29
N VAL A 86 0.95 19.49 -16.06
CA VAL A 86 0.52 20.10 -14.79
C VAL A 86 -0.93 19.68 -14.48
N HIS A 87 -1.13 19.09 -13.31
CA HIS A 87 -2.44 18.57 -12.91
C HIS A 87 -3.49 19.71 -12.89
N PRO A 88 -4.74 19.49 -13.34
CA PRO A 88 -5.78 20.53 -13.38
C PRO A 88 -5.98 21.26 -12.05
N ILE A 89 -5.88 20.55 -10.91
CA ILE A 89 -5.97 21.14 -9.56
C ILE A 89 -4.94 22.27 -9.37
N ILE A 90 -3.73 22.12 -9.91
CA ILE A 90 -2.69 23.14 -9.82
C ILE A 90 -2.86 24.20 -10.92
N ARG A 91 -3.11 23.77 -12.15
CA ARG A 91 -3.25 24.65 -13.31
C ARG A 91 -4.38 25.67 -13.11
N ASP A 92 -5.50 25.21 -12.57
CA ASP A 92 -6.75 25.99 -12.50
C ASP A 92 -6.83 26.82 -11.19
N ASN A 93 -5.83 26.74 -10.31
CA ASN A 93 -5.78 27.48 -9.05
C ASN A 93 -4.41 28.12 -8.81
N LEU A 94 -4.36 29.46 -8.91
CA LEU A 94 -3.14 30.26 -8.70
C LEU A 94 -2.49 30.06 -7.33
N ASN A 95 -3.27 29.72 -6.28
CA ASN A 95 -2.71 29.43 -4.95
C ASN A 95 -1.82 28.18 -4.94
N PHE A 96 -2.04 27.25 -5.88
CA PHE A 96 -1.24 26.04 -6.02
C PHE A 96 -0.13 26.15 -7.07
N TYR A 97 0.00 27.30 -7.75
CA TYR A 97 1.05 27.53 -8.75
C TYR A 97 2.49 27.30 -8.24
N PRO A 98 2.85 27.54 -6.95
CA PRO A 98 4.15 27.14 -6.42
C PRO A 98 4.48 25.66 -6.59
N PHE A 99 3.46 24.81 -6.74
CA PHE A 99 3.57 23.37 -6.94
C PHE A 99 3.37 22.94 -8.40
N LYS A 100 3.53 23.82 -9.38
CA LYS A 100 3.28 23.52 -10.80
C LYS A 100 4.06 22.33 -11.38
N ASN A 101 5.18 21.96 -10.77
CA ASN A 101 5.96 20.78 -11.17
C ASN A 101 5.79 19.59 -10.22
N ALA A 102 4.89 19.71 -9.24
CA ALA A 102 4.57 18.60 -8.38
C ALA A 102 3.79 17.54 -9.14
N ILE A 103 4.13 16.28 -8.93
CA ILE A 103 3.40 15.13 -9.49
C ILE A 103 2.49 14.44 -8.46
N GLY A 104 2.60 14.84 -7.20
CA GLY A 104 1.90 14.25 -6.08
C GLY A 104 2.50 14.66 -4.73
N ALA A 105 2.23 13.84 -3.72
CA ALA A 105 2.74 13.98 -2.37
C ALA A 105 3.58 12.77 -1.95
N ILE A 106 4.55 12.97 -1.05
CA ILE A 106 5.21 11.89 -0.33
C ILE A 106 4.98 12.10 1.16
N ASP A 107 4.63 11.04 1.87
CA ASP A 107 4.63 11.06 3.33
C ASP A 107 5.10 9.74 3.93
N GLY A 108 5.60 9.82 5.17
CA GLY A 108 5.94 8.69 6.03
C GLY A 108 4.77 8.33 6.95
N THR A 109 4.45 7.04 7.06
CA THR A 109 3.42 6.52 7.94
C THR A 109 3.93 5.38 8.80
N HIS A 110 3.53 5.35 10.07
CA HIS A 110 3.92 4.32 11.02
C HIS A 110 2.83 3.26 11.13
N ILE A 111 3.11 2.06 10.59
CA ILE A 111 2.23 0.90 10.70
C ILE A 111 2.54 0.18 12.01
N PRO A 112 1.58 0.05 12.96
CA PRO A 112 1.81 -0.67 14.21
C PRO A 112 2.19 -2.14 13.96
N ILE A 113 3.18 -2.62 14.71
CA ILE A 113 3.62 -4.03 14.65
C ILE A 113 3.85 -4.57 16.06
N ILE A 114 3.85 -5.91 16.16
CA ILE A 114 4.27 -6.63 17.36
C ILE A 114 5.62 -7.27 17.06
N VAL A 115 6.64 -6.93 17.86
CA VAL A 115 7.99 -7.48 17.74
C VAL A 115 8.48 -8.02 19.09
N PRO A 116 9.42 -8.99 19.10
CA PRO A 116 10.06 -9.46 20.32
C PRO A 116 10.69 -8.33 21.12
N ARG A 117 10.76 -8.48 22.45
CA ARG A 117 11.26 -7.44 23.37
C ARG A 117 12.67 -6.94 22.99
N SER A 118 13.54 -7.83 22.50
CA SER A 118 14.89 -7.50 22.04
C SER A 118 14.92 -6.54 20.84
N GLU A 119 13.89 -6.56 20.00
CA GLU A 119 13.79 -5.75 18.78
C GLU A 119 13.01 -4.44 19.02
N GLN A 120 12.25 -4.33 20.11
CA GLN A 120 11.41 -3.16 20.41
C GLN A 120 12.15 -1.82 20.34
N PRO A 121 13.39 -1.66 20.83
CA PRO A 121 14.10 -0.38 20.73
C PRO A 121 14.28 0.09 19.28
N ARG A 122 14.46 -0.82 18.33
CA ARG A 122 14.61 -0.51 16.90
C ARG A 122 13.29 -0.08 16.29
N PHE A 123 12.20 -0.76 16.62
CA PHE A 123 10.89 -0.50 16.02
C PHE A 123 10.05 0.52 16.80
N GLN A 124 10.52 1.04 17.92
CA GLN A 124 9.79 2.06 18.67
C GLN A 124 9.81 3.41 17.93
N CYS A 125 8.63 3.92 17.59
CA CYS A 125 8.51 5.26 17.02
C CYS A 125 8.54 6.35 18.10
N ARG A 126 8.57 7.62 17.67
CA ARG A 126 8.52 8.78 18.56
C ARG A 126 7.31 8.81 19.50
N LYS A 127 6.19 8.20 19.09
CA LYS A 127 4.96 8.05 19.90
C LYS A 127 5.01 6.86 20.87
N ARG A 128 6.18 6.23 21.03
CA ARG A 128 6.49 5.14 21.98
C ARG A 128 5.81 3.79 21.74
N PHE A 129 5.09 3.61 20.63
CA PHE A 129 4.61 2.30 20.19
C PHE A 129 5.55 1.69 19.13
N THR A 130 5.54 0.36 19.01
CA THR A 130 6.32 -0.36 17.98
C THR A 130 5.64 -0.30 16.63
N SER A 131 6.39 0.07 15.59
CA SER A 131 5.90 0.25 14.23
C SER A 131 6.95 -0.06 13.18
N GLN A 132 6.52 -0.31 11.96
CA GLN A 132 7.35 -0.12 10.77
C GLN A 132 7.07 1.25 10.19
N ASN A 133 8.12 1.98 9.81
CA ASN A 133 7.98 3.17 8.99
C ASN A 133 7.76 2.73 7.53
N MET A 134 6.72 3.26 6.89
CA MET A 134 6.41 3.10 5.48
C MET A 134 6.39 4.48 4.85
N MET A 135 7.13 4.68 3.77
CA MET A 135 7.00 5.88 2.95
C MET A 135 6.13 5.57 1.73
N ALA A 136 5.23 6.47 1.38
CA ALA A 136 4.39 6.33 0.20
C ALA A 136 4.43 7.61 -0.65
N ALA A 137 4.47 7.45 -1.97
CA ALA A 137 4.23 8.53 -2.92
C ALA A 137 2.85 8.33 -3.57
N VAL A 138 2.07 9.40 -3.65
CA VAL A 138 0.67 9.38 -4.10
C VAL A 138 0.44 10.52 -5.09
N SER A 139 -0.21 10.25 -6.22
CA SER A 139 -0.58 11.26 -7.21
C SER A 139 -1.73 12.17 -6.71
N PHE A 140 -2.01 13.25 -7.44
CA PHE A 140 -3.17 14.11 -7.17
C PHE A 140 -4.54 13.40 -7.31
N ASP A 141 -4.59 12.28 -8.04
CA ASP A 141 -5.78 11.43 -8.18
C ASP A 141 -5.90 10.40 -7.05
N HIS A 142 -5.09 10.54 -5.99
CA HIS A 142 -5.03 9.61 -4.86
C HIS A 142 -4.60 8.19 -5.21
N ILE A 143 -3.79 8.05 -6.28
CA ILE A 143 -3.24 6.76 -6.71
C ILE A 143 -1.82 6.64 -6.17
N PHE A 144 -1.52 5.55 -5.47
CA PHE A 144 -0.16 5.24 -5.04
C PHE A 144 0.73 4.97 -6.25
N SER A 145 1.81 5.73 -6.38
CA SER A 145 2.82 5.55 -7.43
C SER A 145 4.07 4.84 -6.92
N PHE A 146 4.31 4.88 -5.61
CA PHE A 146 5.43 4.20 -4.97
C PHE A 146 5.17 3.93 -3.50
N VAL A 147 5.68 2.80 -3.00
CA VAL A 147 5.61 2.41 -1.59
C VAL A 147 6.94 1.79 -1.16
N CYS A 148 7.57 2.36 -0.14
CA CYS A 148 8.74 1.81 0.54
C CYS A 148 8.33 1.32 1.92
N ILE A 149 8.52 0.02 2.17
CA ILE A 149 8.11 -0.65 3.42
C ILE A 149 9.31 -1.33 4.09
N GLY A 150 9.12 -1.76 5.33
CA GLY A 150 10.08 -2.59 6.07
C GLY A 150 11.11 -1.81 6.87
N TRP A 151 10.95 -0.49 7.01
CA TRP A 151 11.83 0.31 7.85
C TRP A 151 11.47 0.22 9.31
N GLU A 152 12.49 0.32 10.15
CA GLU A 152 12.37 0.42 11.59
C GLU A 152 11.51 1.63 11.99
N GLY A 153 10.63 1.49 12.98
CA GLY A 153 9.83 2.61 13.49
C GLY A 153 10.64 3.74 14.10
N SER A 154 11.90 3.52 14.45
CA SER A 154 12.82 4.59 14.88
C SER A 154 13.47 5.36 13.71
N ALA A 155 13.35 4.85 12.48
CA ALA A 155 13.93 5.49 11.31
C ALA A 155 13.22 6.81 10.99
N VAL A 156 14.02 7.86 10.79
CA VAL A 156 13.55 9.18 10.35
C VAL A 156 13.15 9.11 8.88
N ASP A 157 12.05 9.77 8.50
CA ASP A 157 11.50 9.74 7.13
C ASP A 157 12.54 10.11 6.06
N MET A 158 13.41 11.10 6.34
CA MET A 158 14.50 11.48 5.45
C MET A 158 15.48 10.32 5.16
N ARG A 159 15.71 9.42 6.13
CA ARG A 159 16.54 8.23 5.94
C ARG A 159 15.85 7.23 5.01
N VAL A 160 14.55 7.02 5.21
CA VAL A 160 13.72 6.16 4.36
C VAL A 160 13.71 6.68 2.93
N LEU A 161 13.42 7.98 2.76
CA LEU A 161 13.42 8.66 1.46
C LEU A 161 14.77 8.55 0.75
N ARG A 162 15.87 8.85 1.45
CA ARG A 162 17.21 8.76 0.87
C ARG A 162 17.52 7.36 0.35
N TRP A 163 17.22 6.32 1.14
CA TRP A 163 17.40 4.96 0.66
C TRP A 163 16.47 4.61 -0.50
N ALA A 164 15.22 5.11 -0.48
CA ALA A 164 14.29 4.91 -1.58
C ALA A 164 14.86 5.44 -2.90
N CYS A 165 15.46 6.64 -2.88
CA CYS A 165 16.14 7.22 -4.04
C CYS A 165 17.41 6.44 -4.43
N ASP A 166 18.27 6.13 -3.47
CA ASP A 166 19.59 5.57 -3.75
C ASP A 166 19.55 4.08 -4.14
N LYS A 167 18.59 3.32 -3.59
CA LYS A 167 18.54 1.85 -3.68
C LYS A 167 17.14 1.26 -3.87
N GLY A 168 16.11 1.99 -3.47
CA GLY A 168 14.73 1.51 -3.47
C GLY A 168 13.98 1.69 -4.79
N GLY A 169 14.63 2.21 -5.84
CA GLY A 169 14.03 2.42 -7.16
C GLY A 169 13.11 3.63 -7.26
N PHE A 170 13.08 4.49 -6.24
CA PHE A 170 12.31 5.73 -6.29
C PHE A 170 13.04 6.76 -7.16
N THR A 171 12.42 7.14 -8.29
CA THR A 171 13.02 8.09 -9.23
C THR A 171 12.23 9.38 -9.23
N VAL A 172 12.92 10.51 -9.02
CA VAL A 172 12.34 11.85 -9.17
C VAL A 172 12.68 12.34 -10.58
N PRO A 173 11.70 12.79 -11.40
CA PRO A 173 11.96 13.31 -12.73
C PRO A 173 12.97 14.47 -12.74
N ASP A 174 13.79 14.58 -13.79
CA ASP A 174 14.78 15.64 -13.96
C ASP A 174 14.14 17.04 -14.05
N GLY A 175 14.85 18.07 -13.57
CA GLY A 175 14.36 19.46 -13.51
C GLY A 175 13.58 19.80 -12.23
N ASN A 176 13.61 18.87 -11.27
CA ASN A 176 12.67 18.80 -10.19
C ASN A 176 13.40 18.37 -8.90
N CYS A 177 13.59 19.28 -7.93
CA CYS A 177 14.21 18.96 -6.65
C CYS A 177 13.29 18.00 -5.85
N PRO A 178 13.79 16.94 -5.20
CA PRO A 178 12.94 16.01 -4.42
C PRO A 178 12.07 16.69 -3.35
N LYS A 179 12.51 17.87 -2.87
CA LYS A 179 11.75 18.72 -1.93
C LYS A 179 10.79 19.72 -2.61
N CYS A 180 10.91 19.95 -3.91
CA CYS A 180 10.10 20.92 -4.67
C CYS A 180 9.12 20.26 -5.64
N SER A 181 9.30 18.97 -5.94
CA SER A 181 8.57 18.24 -6.99
C SER A 181 7.57 17.23 -6.44
N LEU A 182 7.58 17.08 -5.13
CA LEU A 182 6.63 16.31 -4.35
C LEU A 182 6.31 17.15 -3.14
N ILE A 183 5.02 17.30 -2.87
CA ILE A 183 4.54 18.03 -1.70
C ILE A 183 4.77 17.11 -0.50
N LEU A 184 5.63 17.53 0.42
CA LEU A 184 5.69 16.96 1.77
C LEU A 184 4.48 17.44 2.58
#